data_AF-A0A932LCQ1-F1
#
_entry.id   AF-A0A932LCQ1-F1
#
_cell.length_a   1.000
_cell.length_b   1.000
_cell.length_c   1.000
_cell.angle_alpha   90.00
_cell.angle_beta   90.00
_cell.angle_gamma   90.00
#
_symmetry.space_group_name_H-M   'P 1'
#
loop_
_entity.id
_entity.type
_entity.pdbx_description
1 polymer ?
#
loop_
_entity_poly.entity_id
_entity_poly.type
_entity_poly.pdbx_seq_one_letter_code
_entity_poly.pdbx_strand_id
1 'polypeptide(L)'
;MIATIMGLDTLARESWDVLVVGAGPAGALAARQLALHGDRVLLVDRKTFPRWKVCGACVNGHALSVLRIVGLSGVVQQLRAVPLRRFSLWNSGRELTLSLPTGVAVSRERFDTELVKAAVTAGACFSPATTATVAGAEGPFRRVRLRGERQTAEVAARLVLVADGLGHPSLAAHAEFRMKRTRQTRIGCGTSLPQAPAGFNAGTIYMGVSRHGYVGMVRLEDGSLNVAA
;
A
#
# COMPACT_ATOMS: atom_id res chain seq x y z
N MET A 1 -9.79 2.47 15.88
CA MET A 1 -10.00 3.65 15.02
C MET A 1 -8.63 4.30 14.82
N ILE A 2 -8.19 4.57 13.58
CA ILE A 2 -6.93 5.29 13.35
C ILE A 2 -7.22 6.77 13.66
N ALA A 3 -6.67 7.33 14.73
CA ALA A 3 -6.98 8.70 15.13
C ALA A 3 -5.71 9.56 15.21
N THR A 4 -5.58 10.45 14.23
CA THR A 4 -5.34 11.89 14.42
C THR A 4 -5.92 12.55 13.17
N ILE A 5 -7.21 12.91 13.21
CA ILE A 5 -7.91 13.55 12.09
C ILE A 5 -7.94 15.04 12.39
N MET A 6 -7.14 15.81 11.65
CA MET A 6 -7.21 17.27 11.65
C MET A 6 -8.04 17.71 10.44
N GLY A 7 -8.86 18.75 10.59
CA GLY A 7 -9.55 19.36 9.46
C GLY A 7 -8.55 19.95 8.46
N LEU A 8 -8.90 19.98 7.18
CA LEU A 8 -7.98 20.50 6.13
C LEU A 8 -7.58 21.96 6.40
N ASP A 9 -8.45 22.76 7.00
CA ASP A 9 -8.14 24.13 7.42
C ASP A 9 -7.06 24.19 8.50
N THR A 10 -7.06 23.24 9.43
CA THR A 10 -6.00 23.13 10.45
C THR A 10 -4.69 22.70 9.80
N LEU A 11 -4.75 21.71 8.90
CA LEU A 11 -3.58 21.24 8.15
C LEU A 11 -2.93 22.33 7.30
N ALA A 12 -3.72 23.29 6.78
CA ALA A 12 -3.25 24.44 6.00
C ALA A 12 -2.53 25.52 6.82
N ARG A 13 -2.82 25.59 8.12
CA ARG A 13 -2.19 26.56 9.04
C ARG A 13 -0.88 26.04 9.63
N GLU A 14 -0.62 24.75 9.49
CA GLU A 14 0.60 24.09 9.95
C GLU A 14 1.73 24.17 8.92
N SER A 15 2.97 24.17 9.43
CA SER A 15 4.18 23.98 8.61
C SER A 15 4.62 22.52 8.65
N TRP A 16 4.72 21.87 7.50
CA TRP A 16 5.14 20.47 7.40
C TRP A 16 6.60 20.35 6.96
N ASP A 17 7.36 19.48 7.61
CA ASP A 17 8.68 19.11 7.12
C ASP A 17 8.52 18.17 5.92
N VAL A 18 7.64 17.17 6.04
CA VAL A 18 7.36 16.21 4.97
C VAL A 18 5.86 15.96 4.80
N LEU A 19 5.40 16.02 3.55
CA LEU A 19 4.09 15.52 3.15
C LEU A 19 4.25 14.23 2.34
N VAL A 20 3.63 13.15 2.80
CA VAL A 20 3.61 11.85 2.13
C VAL A 20 2.25 11.63 1.48
N VAL A 21 2.23 11.50 0.15
CA VAL A 21 1.00 11.24 -0.61
C VAL A 21 0.84 9.75 -0.86
N GLY A 22 -0.17 9.12 -0.27
CA GLY A 22 -0.49 7.71 -0.40
C GLY A 22 -0.08 6.89 0.82
N ALA A 23 -1.05 6.27 1.49
CA ALA A 23 -0.86 5.49 2.71
C ALA A 23 -0.84 3.97 2.43
N GLY A 24 -0.28 3.57 1.28
CA GLY A 24 0.13 2.18 1.06
C GLY A 24 1.39 1.83 1.85
N PRO A 25 1.93 0.60 1.70
CA PRO A 25 3.10 0.16 2.48
C PRO A 25 4.30 1.10 2.40
N ALA A 26 4.61 1.61 1.21
CA ALA A 26 5.72 2.54 1.00
C ALA A 26 5.52 3.86 1.77
N GLY A 27 4.36 4.52 1.61
CA GLY A 27 4.11 5.81 2.25
C GLY A 27 3.88 5.70 3.75
N ALA A 28 3.19 4.66 4.22
CA ALA A 28 3.01 4.44 5.66
C ALA A 28 4.36 4.15 6.37
N LEU A 29 5.23 3.33 5.77
CA LEU A 29 6.58 3.10 6.32
C LEU A 29 7.43 4.35 6.29
N ALA A 30 7.43 5.11 5.17
CA ALA A 30 8.18 6.36 5.06
C ALA A 30 7.71 7.38 6.10
N ALA A 31 6.40 7.59 6.21
CA ALA A 31 5.82 8.50 7.19
C ALA A 31 6.19 8.11 8.62
N ARG A 32 6.17 6.81 8.94
CA ARG A 32 6.61 6.31 10.25
C ARG A 32 8.07 6.64 10.53
N GLN A 33 8.99 6.33 9.61
CA GLN A 33 10.42 6.56 9.86
C GLN A 33 10.74 8.05 10.03
N LEU A 34 10.13 8.91 9.21
CA LEU A 34 10.29 10.36 9.31
C LEU A 34 9.73 10.91 10.63
N ALA A 35 8.55 10.42 11.06
CA ALA A 35 7.99 10.82 12.34
C ALA A 35 8.87 10.37 13.53
N LEU A 36 9.43 9.15 13.48
CA LEU A 36 10.39 8.68 14.49
C LEU A 36 11.71 9.48 14.49
N HIS A 37 12.07 10.09 13.36
CA HIS A 37 13.21 10.99 13.25
C HIS A 37 12.92 12.40 13.80
N GLY A 38 11.66 12.69 14.16
CA GLY A 38 11.22 13.97 14.73
C GLY A 38 10.69 14.97 13.72
N ASP A 39 10.51 14.56 12.45
CA ASP A 39 9.92 15.42 11.42
C ASP A 39 8.42 15.62 11.66
N ARG A 40 7.90 16.82 11.35
CA ARG A 40 6.45 17.03 11.26
C ARG A 40 5.92 16.47 9.94
N VAL A 41 5.27 15.31 10.03
CA VAL A 41 4.82 14.52 8.87
C VAL A 41 3.32 14.57 8.70
N LEU A 42 2.87 14.94 7.50
CA LEU A 42 1.49 14.76 7.04
C LEU A 42 1.41 13.59 6.06
N LEU A 43 0.66 12.56 6.41
CA LEU A 43 0.34 11.41 5.55
C LEU A 43 -1.10 11.56 5.03
N VAL A 44 -1.29 11.58 3.72
CA VAL A 44 -2.63 11.67 3.11
C VAL A 44 -2.93 10.46 2.24
N ASP A 45 -4.18 10.01 2.22
CA ASP A 45 -4.63 9.00 1.24
C ASP A 45 -6.06 9.30 0.79
N ARG A 46 -6.32 9.09 -0.50
CA ARG A 46 -7.64 9.30 -1.12
C ARG A 46 -8.71 8.32 -0.63
N LYS A 47 -8.31 7.22 0.03
CA LYS A 47 -9.21 6.20 0.58
C LYS A 47 -9.27 6.31 2.11
N THR A 48 -10.38 5.85 2.67
CA THR A 48 -10.49 5.54 4.10
C THR A 48 -9.93 4.15 4.38
N PHE A 49 -9.47 3.90 5.61
CA PHE A 49 -8.95 2.59 6.02
C PHE A 49 -9.87 1.99 7.10
N PRO A 50 -10.09 0.66 7.10
CA PRO A 50 -9.53 -0.35 6.19
C PRO A 50 -10.00 -0.21 4.73
N ARG A 51 -9.13 -0.57 3.76
CA ARG A 51 -9.45 -0.56 2.32
C ARG A 51 -9.02 -1.82 1.58
N TRP A 52 -9.87 -2.27 0.66
CA TRP A 52 -9.50 -3.29 -0.31
C TRP A 52 -8.58 -2.74 -1.41
N LYS A 53 -7.67 -3.57 -1.91
CA LYS A 53 -6.76 -3.25 -3.03
C LYS A 53 -6.35 -4.52 -3.78
N VAL A 54 -6.53 -4.53 -5.11
CA VAL A 54 -6.00 -5.58 -6.00
C VAL A 54 -4.50 -5.77 -5.76
N CYS A 55 -4.12 -6.99 -5.36
CA CYS A 55 -2.76 -7.40 -5.05
C CYS A 55 -2.70 -8.94 -4.97
N GLY A 56 -1.52 -9.54 -5.12
CA GLY A 56 -1.32 -10.97 -4.85
C GLY A 56 -1.30 -11.36 -3.36
N ALA A 57 -1.45 -10.38 -2.46
CA ALA A 57 -1.54 -10.58 -1.00
C ALA A 57 -0.40 -11.39 -0.35
N CYS A 58 0.79 -11.37 -0.97
CA CYS A 58 1.98 -12.06 -0.48
C CYS A 58 3.06 -11.04 -0.08
N VAL A 59 3.61 -11.19 1.12
CA VAL A 59 4.78 -10.44 1.62
C VAL A 59 5.98 -11.39 1.59
N ASN A 60 6.98 -11.08 0.77
CA ASN A 60 8.16 -11.93 0.60
C ASN A 60 9.12 -11.85 1.79
N GLY A 61 10.09 -12.77 1.85
CA GLY A 61 11.09 -12.82 2.93
C GLY A 61 11.89 -11.53 3.10
N HIS A 62 12.23 -10.84 2.00
CA HIS A 62 12.96 -9.58 2.05
C HIS A 62 12.14 -8.47 2.72
N ALA A 63 10.86 -8.33 2.35
CA ALA A 63 9.97 -7.37 2.98
C ALA A 63 9.76 -7.68 4.47
N LEU A 64 9.69 -8.96 4.85
CA LEU A 64 9.66 -9.36 6.27
C LEU A 64 10.95 -8.97 7.01
N SER A 65 12.11 -9.08 6.36
CA SER A 65 13.38 -8.61 6.92
C SER A 65 13.39 -7.10 7.10
N VAL A 66 12.87 -6.33 6.14
CA VAL A 66 12.72 -4.87 6.27
C VAL A 66 11.82 -4.53 7.46
N LEU A 67 10.65 -5.17 7.58
CA LEU A 67 9.76 -4.97 8.72
C LEU A 67 10.46 -5.26 10.05
N ARG A 68 11.29 -6.30 10.11
CA ARG A 68 12.10 -6.60 11.30
C ARG A 68 13.10 -5.50 11.62
N ILE A 69 13.86 -5.03 10.63
CA ILE A 69 14.87 -3.98 10.80
C ILE A 69 14.24 -2.69 11.33
N VAL A 70 13.04 -2.33 10.85
CA VAL A 70 12.36 -1.10 11.29
C VAL A 70 11.51 -1.27 12.55
N GLY A 71 11.59 -2.42 13.24
CA GLY A 71 10.87 -2.68 14.49
C GLY A 71 9.37 -2.97 14.32
N LEU A 72 8.95 -3.44 13.14
CA LEU A 72 7.57 -3.82 12.81
C LEU A 72 7.43 -5.31 12.54
N SER A 73 8.34 -6.13 13.07
CA SER A 73 8.26 -7.59 12.95
C SER A 73 6.89 -8.10 13.41
N GLY A 74 6.35 -7.55 14.51
CA GLY A 74 5.09 -7.88 15.18
C GLY A 74 3.81 -7.77 14.33
N VAL A 75 3.82 -6.95 13.28
CA VAL A 75 2.61 -6.66 12.48
C VAL A 75 2.05 -7.94 11.85
N VAL A 76 2.91 -8.77 11.28
CA VAL A 76 2.46 -9.99 10.59
C VAL A 76 1.99 -11.08 11.55
N GLN A 77 2.55 -11.18 12.76
CA GLN A 77 2.09 -12.14 13.76
C GLN A 77 0.76 -11.70 14.38
N GLN A 78 0.59 -10.41 14.67
CA GLN A 78 -0.67 -9.85 15.16
C GLN A 78 -1.83 -10.12 14.20
N LEU A 79 -1.56 -10.00 12.90
CA LEU A 79 -2.52 -10.30 11.84
C LEU A 79 -2.74 -11.79 11.57
N ARG A 80 -1.98 -12.67 12.25
CA ARG A 80 -1.99 -14.12 12.00
C ARG A 80 -1.77 -14.45 10.52
N ALA A 81 -0.86 -13.71 9.88
CA ALA A 81 -0.52 -13.90 8.48
C ALA A 81 -0.10 -15.36 8.21
N VAL A 82 -0.56 -15.93 7.10
CA VAL A 82 -0.38 -17.35 6.79
C VAL A 82 1.03 -17.58 6.28
N PRO A 83 1.87 -18.39 6.94
CA PRO A 83 3.22 -18.68 6.47
C PRO A 83 3.18 -19.38 5.10
N LEU A 84 3.94 -18.85 4.15
CA LEU A 84 4.12 -19.49 2.85
C LEU A 84 5.17 -20.59 2.94
N ARG A 85 4.93 -21.68 2.21
CA ARG A 85 5.71 -22.91 2.19
C ARG A 85 5.92 -23.47 0.79
N ARG A 86 4.96 -23.24 -0.11
CA ARG A 86 4.96 -23.79 -1.47
C ARG A 86 4.58 -22.75 -2.51
N PHE A 87 5.11 -22.93 -3.71
CA PHE A 87 4.73 -22.22 -4.90
C PHE A 87 4.33 -23.25 -5.97
N SER A 88 3.06 -23.26 -6.36
CA SER A 88 2.51 -24.16 -7.37
C SER A 88 2.31 -23.38 -8.66
N LEU A 89 3.00 -23.79 -9.72
CA LEU A 89 2.94 -23.21 -11.05
C LEU A 89 2.22 -24.15 -12.00
N TRP A 90 1.15 -23.66 -12.60
CA TRP A 90 0.35 -24.35 -13.60
C TRP A 90 0.51 -23.69 -14.96
N ASN A 91 0.81 -24.50 -15.98
CA ASN A 91 0.90 -24.04 -17.37
C ASN A 91 0.51 -25.16 -18.33
N SER A 92 -0.49 -24.93 -19.19
CA SER A 92 -0.94 -25.87 -20.22
C SER A 92 -1.13 -27.31 -19.72
N GLY A 93 -1.80 -27.49 -18.58
CA GLY A 93 -2.10 -28.79 -17.99
C GLY A 93 -0.94 -29.47 -17.24
N ARG A 94 0.22 -28.80 -17.12
CA ARG A 94 1.34 -29.26 -16.32
C ARG A 94 1.45 -28.45 -15.03
N GLU A 95 1.88 -29.11 -13.96
CA GLU A 95 2.11 -28.51 -12.66
C GLU A 95 3.57 -28.69 -12.24
N LEU A 96 4.17 -27.62 -11.71
CA LEU A 96 5.44 -27.64 -11.01
C LEU A 96 5.25 -27.06 -9.61
N THR A 97 5.58 -27.84 -8.58
CA THR A 97 5.56 -27.35 -7.19
C THR A 97 6.98 -27.14 -6.68
N LEU A 98 7.26 -25.94 -6.17
CA LEU A 98 8.53 -25.54 -5.60
C LEU A 98 8.37 -25.24 -4.09
N SER A 99 9.44 -25.48 -3.33
CA SER A 99 9.51 -25.01 -1.94
C SER A 99 9.67 -23.49 -1.90
N LEU A 100 8.93 -22.84 -1.00
CA LEU A 100 8.99 -21.40 -0.74
C LEU A 100 9.09 -21.16 0.77
N PRO A 101 10.29 -21.25 1.37
CA PRO A 101 10.45 -21.29 2.83
C PRO A 101 10.22 -19.94 3.52
N THR A 102 10.20 -18.83 2.78
CA THR A 102 10.11 -17.48 3.35
C THR A 102 8.97 -16.66 2.75
N GLY A 103 8.17 -16.03 3.61
CA GLY A 103 7.08 -15.15 3.22
C GLY A 103 5.78 -15.48 3.96
N VAL A 104 4.82 -14.58 3.86
CA VAL A 104 3.47 -14.77 4.42
C VAL A 104 2.42 -14.28 3.43
N ALA A 105 1.22 -14.86 3.50
CA ALA A 105 0.02 -14.32 2.88
C ALA A 105 -0.78 -13.54 3.92
N VAL A 106 -1.20 -12.32 3.54
CA VAL A 106 -1.98 -11.43 4.40
C VAL A 106 -2.80 -10.48 3.56
N SER A 107 -4.05 -10.21 3.96
CA SER A 107 -4.90 -9.25 3.27
C SER A 107 -4.26 -7.86 3.25
N ARG A 108 -4.31 -7.18 2.09
CA ARG A 108 -3.84 -5.80 1.96
C ARG A 108 -4.63 -4.82 2.81
N GLU A 109 -5.89 -5.15 3.04
CA GLU A 109 -6.77 -4.37 3.89
C GLU A 109 -6.25 -4.28 5.32
N ARG A 110 -5.95 -5.42 5.95
CA ARG A 110 -5.42 -5.45 7.31
C ARG A 110 -3.97 -5.02 7.37
N PHE A 111 -3.13 -5.48 6.44
CA PHE A 111 -1.72 -5.14 6.41
C PHE A 111 -1.48 -3.64 6.25
N ASP A 112 -2.10 -2.98 5.26
CA ASP A 112 -1.93 -1.54 5.09
C ASP A 112 -2.48 -0.78 6.33
N THR A 113 -3.60 -1.23 6.90
CA THR A 113 -4.20 -0.61 8.10
C THR A 113 -3.24 -0.62 9.30
N GLU A 114 -2.56 -1.73 9.56
CA GLU A 114 -1.58 -1.80 10.66
C GLU A 114 -0.34 -0.95 10.40
N LEU A 115 0.11 -0.82 9.14
CA LEU A 115 1.20 0.08 8.81
C LEU A 115 0.83 1.55 9.01
N VAL A 116 -0.40 1.94 8.66
CA VAL A 116 -0.89 3.31 8.90
C VAL A 116 -1.01 3.58 10.40
N LYS A 117 -1.54 2.63 11.19
CA LYS A 117 -1.56 2.74 12.66
C LYS A 117 -0.15 2.92 13.23
N ALA A 118 0.83 2.16 12.72
CA ALA A 118 2.21 2.29 13.14
C ALA A 118 2.81 3.67 12.79
N ALA A 119 2.44 4.26 11.65
CA ALA A 119 2.84 5.63 11.29
C ALA A 119 2.23 6.68 12.23
N VAL A 120 0.92 6.57 12.52
CA VAL A 120 0.23 7.48 13.45
C VAL A 120 0.79 7.36 14.87
N THR A 121 1.04 6.13 15.33
CA THR A 121 1.65 5.87 16.65
C THR A 121 3.04 6.49 16.77
N ALA A 122 3.78 6.59 15.66
CA ALA A 122 5.08 7.26 15.61
C ALA A 122 5.00 8.79 15.56
N GLY A 123 3.80 9.38 15.43
CA GLY A 123 3.59 10.83 15.43
C GLY A 123 3.22 11.43 14.06
N ALA A 124 3.03 10.62 13.02
CA ALA A 124 2.56 11.15 11.73
C ALA A 124 1.07 11.55 11.82
N CYS A 125 0.74 12.74 11.31
CA CYS A 125 -0.65 13.17 11.16
C CYS A 125 -1.27 12.49 9.92
N PHE A 126 -2.41 11.81 10.07
CA PHE A 126 -3.03 11.06 8.99
C PHE A 126 -4.37 11.65 8.55
N SER A 127 -4.46 12.04 7.27
CA SER A 127 -5.69 12.52 6.63
C SER A 127 -6.23 11.51 5.61
N PRO A 128 -7.20 10.65 5.97
CA PRO A 128 -7.88 9.77 5.03
C PRO A 128 -8.83 10.56 4.11
N ALA A 129 -9.39 9.90 3.09
CA ALA A 129 -10.34 10.51 2.15
C ALA A 129 -9.85 11.84 1.53
N THR A 130 -8.54 11.99 1.38
CA THR A 130 -7.88 13.23 0.96
C THR A 130 -7.04 12.96 -0.28
N THR A 131 -7.40 13.55 -1.41
CA THR A 131 -6.54 13.56 -2.60
C THR A 131 -5.56 14.72 -2.52
N ALA A 132 -4.34 14.54 -3.02
CA ALA A 132 -3.34 15.59 -3.14
C ALA A 132 -2.97 15.81 -4.61
N THR A 133 -2.70 17.06 -4.97
CA THR A 133 -2.07 17.44 -6.24
C THR A 133 -0.85 18.28 -5.93
N VAL A 134 0.33 17.83 -6.37
CA VAL A 134 1.59 18.56 -6.18
C VAL A 134 1.61 19.73 -7.16
N ALA A 135 1.76 20.95 -6.65
CA ALA A 135 1.85 22.17 -7.46
C ALA A 135 3.32 22.59 -7.63
N GLY A 136 3.60 23.89 -7.63
CA GLY A 136 4.94 24.45 -7.74
C GLY A 136 5.72 24.48 -6.42
N ALA A 137 6.95 24.99 -6.50
CA ALA A 137 7.70 25.41 -5.33
C ALA A 137 7.43 26.90 -5.03
N GLU A 138 7.45 27.25 -3.75
CA GLU A 138 7.43 28.62 -3.26
C GLU A 138 8.50 28.74 -2.17
N GLY A 139 9.60 29.42 -2.48
CA GLY A 139 10.78 29.45 -1.61
C GLY A 139 11.29 28.04 -1.29
N PRO A 140 11.52 27.70 0.00
CA PRO A 140 12.02 26.37 0.38
C PRO A 140 10.91 25.30 0.46
N PHE A 141 9.66 25.63 0.12
CA PHE A 141 8.52 24.74 0.26
C PHE A 141 7.95 24.30 -1.10
N ARG A 142 7.34 23.11 -1.11
CA ARG A 142 6.46 22.63 -2.17
C ARG A 142 5.02 22.87 -1.76
N ARG A 143 4.23 23.45 -2.67
CA ARG A 143 2.79 23.66 -2.48
C ARG A 143 2.04 22.41 -2.91
N VAL A 144 1.10 21.97 -2.09
CA VAL A 144 0.25 20.81 -2.39
C VAL A 144 -1.20 21.20 -2.15
N ARG A 145 -2.03 20.99 -3.17
CA ARG A 145 -3.48 21.17 -3.05
C ARG A 145 -4.09 19.89 -2.53
N LEU A 146 -4.72 19.96 -1.37
CA LEU A 146 -5.50 18.89 -0.77
C LEU A 146 -6.98 19.07 -1.10
N ARG A 147 -7.67 17.97 -1.40
CA ARG A 147 -9.11 17.94 -1.60
C ARG A 147 -9.70 16.79 -0.78
N GLY A 148 -10.55 17.15 0.18
CA GLY A 148 -11.43 16.23 0.91
C GLY A 148 -12.82 16.19 0.27
N GLU A 149 -13.81 15.66 0.99
CA GLU A 149 -15.18 15.51 0.46
C GLU A 149 -15.87 16.85 0.15
N ARG A 150 -15.72 17.83 1.05
CA ARG A 150 -16.45 19.12 0.97
C ARG A 150 -15.56 20.35 0.95
N GLN A 151 -14.25 20.17 1.08
CA GLN A 151 -13.32 21.27 1.26
C GLN A 151 -12.02 21.01 0.50
N THR A 152 -11.39 22.10 0.09
CA THR A 152 -10.05 22.11 -0.49
C THR A 152 -9.17 23.03 0.33
N ALA A 153 -7.93 22.62 0.52
CA ALA A 153 -6.94 23.41 1.21
C ALA A 153 -5.62 23.37 0.45
N GLU A 154 -4.75 24.34 0.71
CA GLU A 154 -3.40 24.34 0.21
C GLU A 154 -2.43 24.28 1.38
N VAL A 155 -1.50 23.34 1.32
CA VAL A 155 -0.48 23.12 2.35
C VAL A 155 0.91 23.32 1.76
N ALA A 156 1.85 23.69 2.61
CA ALA A 156 3.27 23.78 2.28
C ALA A 156 4.06 22.71 3.03
N ALA A 157 4.96 22.02 2.32
CA ALA A 157 5.90 21.08 2.92
C ALA A 157 7.31 21.28 2.36
N ARG A 158 8.36 21.13 3.17
CA ARG A 158 9.75 21.25 2.69
C ARG A 158 10.10 20.14 1.70
N LEU A 159 9.54 18.95 1.93
CA LEU A 159 9.65 17.78 1.07
C LEU A 159 8.26 17.18 0.81
N VAL A 160 8.03 16.72 -0.42
CA VAL A 160 6.84 15.94 -0.78
C VAL A 160 7.28 14.58 -1.29
N LEU A 161 6.88 13.51 -0.60
CA LEU A 161 7.11 12.13 -1.01
C LEU A 161 5.84 11.58 -1.67
N VAL A 162 5.93 11.26 -2.96
CA VAL A 162 4.81 10.69 -3.71
C VAL A 162 4.86 9.17 -3.68
N ALA A 163 3.90 8.56 -2.98
CA ALA A 163 3.73 7.13 -2.76
C ALA A 163 2.28 6.66 -3.07
N ASP A 164 1.60 7.32 -4.01
CA ASP A 164 0.18 7.12 -4.37
C ASP A 164 -0.07 6.00 -5.40
N GLY A 165 1.00 5.27 -5.74
CA GLY A 165 0.96 4.01 -6.49
C GLY A 165 0.88 4.18 -8.00
N LEU A 166 0.32 3.18 -8.68
CA LEU A 166 0.26 3.14 -10.14
C LEU A 166 -0.48 4.35 -10.71
N GLY A 167 0.17 5.05 -11.65
CA GLY A 167 -0.38 6.20 -12.34
C GLY A 167 -0.19 7.54 -11.64
N HIS A 168 0.42 7.57 -10.44
CA HIS A 168 0.86 8.78 -9.72
C HIS A 168 -0.06 10.00 -9.92
N PRO A 169 -1.37 9.88 -9.59
CA PRO A 169 -2.36 10.90 -9.91
C PRO A 169 -2.05 12.28 -9.29
N SER A 170 -1.34 12.32 -8.17
CA SER A 170 -0.91 13.58 -7.56
C SER A 170 0.10 14.37 -8.39
N LEU A 171 0.78 13.71 -9.33
CA LEU A 171 1.74 14.29 -10.27
C LEU A 171 1.17 14.47 -11.68
N ALA A 172 -0.15 14.36 -11.87
CA ALA A 172 -0.75 14.41 -13.20
C ALA A 172 -0.49 15.71 -13.99
N ALA A 173 -0.19 16.81 -13.29
CA ALA A 173 0.16 18.10 -13.90
C ALA A 173 1.64 18.19 -14.37
N HIS A 174 2.48 17.22 -14.00
CA HIS A 174 3.92 17.23 -14.26
C HIS A 174 4.24 16.25 -15.40
N ALA A 175 4.65 16.80 -16.56
CA ALA A 175 4.79 16.06 -17.80
C ALA A 175 5.83 14.93 -17.74
N GLU A 176 6.89 15.13 -16.95
CA GLU A 176 7.98 14.18 -16.72
C GLU A 176 7.52 12.89 -16.04
N PHE A 177 6.41 12.94 -15.30
CA PHE A 177 5.83 11.76 -14.65
C PHE A 177 4.76 11.10 -15.50
N ARG A 178 4.38 11.63 -16.67
CA ARG A 178 3.26 11.08 -17.45
C ARG A 178 3.48 9.61 -17.84
N MET A 179 2.57 8.73 -17.41
CA MET A 179 2.58 7.33 -17.83
C MET A 179 2.37 7.20 -19.35
N LYS A 180 3.27 6.46 -19.99
CA LYS A 180 3.14 6.04 -21.39
C LYS A 180 2.47 4.67 -21.46
N ARG A 181 1.28 4.62 -22.06
CA ARG A 181 0.58 3.34 -22.34
C ARG A 181 1.07 2.81 -23.68
N THR A 182 1.35 1.51 -23.75
CA THR A 182 1.72 0.84 -24.98
C THR A 182 0.74 -0.30 -25.24
N ARG A 183 0.76 -0.88 -26.45
CA ARG A 183 -0.04 -2.08 -26.77
C ARG A 183 0.32 -3.30 -25.90
N GLN A 184 1.45 -3.26 -25.19
CA GLN A 184 1.92 -4.31 -24.29
C GLN A 184 1.55 -4.07 -22.81
N THR A 185 0.91 -2.94 -22.48
CA THR A 185 0.47 -2.65 -21.12
C THR A 185 -0.55 -3.68 -20.66
N ARG A 186 -0.25 -4.39 -19.56
CA ARG A 186 -1.16 -5.36 -18.94
C ARG A 186 -2.15 -4.65 -18.02
N ILE A 187 -3.34 -5.23 -17.90
CA ILE A 187 -4.37 -4.80 -16.95
C ILE A 187 -4.43 -5.86 -15.86
N GLY A 188 -4.35 -5.40 -14.60
CA GLY A 188 -4.54 -6.27 -13.46
C GLY A 188 -5.97 -6.23 -12.96
N CYS A 189 -6.53 -7.38 -12.59
CA CYS A 189 -7.83 -7.50 -11.95
C CYS A 189 -7.76 -8.49 -10.80
N GLY A 190 -8.68 -8.40 -9.85
CA GLY A 190 -8.67 -9.32 -8.74
C GLY A 190 -9.96 -9.28 -7.93
N THR A 191 -10.16 -10.32 -7.14
CA THR A 191 -11.31 -10.48 -6.26
C THR A 191 -10.92 -11.35 -5.06
N SER A 192 -11.84 -11.45 -4.11
CA SER A 192 -11.76 -12.38 -2.98
C SER A 192 -12.94 -13.34 -3.05
N LEU A 193 -12.68 -14.63 -2.87
CA LEU A 193 -13.72 -15.62 -2.61
C LEU A 193 -13.84 -15.79 -1.09
N PRO A 194 -15.03 -15.61 -0.48
CA PRO A 194 -15.21 -15.72 0.97
C PRO A 194 -14.75 -17.06 1.55
N GLN A 195 -14.85 -18.13 0.75
CA GLN A 195 -14.37 -19.45 1.10
C GLN A 195 -13.50 -20.00 -0.03
N ALA A 196 -12.30 -20.45 0.32
CA ALA A 196 -11.40 -21.10 -0.62
C ALA A 196 -11.94 -22.50 -1.02
N PRO A 197 -12.03 -22.82 -2.33
CA PRO A 197 -12.42 -24.14 -2.80
C PRO A 197 -11.48 -25.25 -2.33
N ALA A 198 -11.95 -26.50 -2.42
CA ALA A 198 -11.11 -27.68 -2.18
C ALA A 198 -9.86 -27.65 -3.09
N GLY A 199 -8.71 -28.08 -2.55
CA GLY A 199 -7.42 -28.07 -3.27
C GLY A 199 -6.58 -26.80 -3.10
N PHE A 200 -7.16 -25.67 -2.70
CA PHE A 200 -6.44 -24.42 -2.44
C PHE A 200 -6.01 -24.29 -0.97
N ASN A 201 -4.94 -24.98 -0.60
CA ASN A 201 -4.44 -25.08 0.76
C ASN A 201 -3.73 -23.81 1.23
N ALA A 202 -3.85 -23.52 2.54
CA ALA A 202 -3.05 -22.48 3.19
C ALA A 202 -1.55 -22.73 3.01
N GLY A 203 -0.77 -21.65 2.89
CA GLY A 203 0.68 -21.70 2.75
C GLY A 203 1.18 -22.07 1.34
N THR A 204 0.31 -22.17 0.35
CA THR A 204 0.69 -22.33 -1.06
C THR A 204 0.28 -21.08 -1.85
N ILE A 205 1.19 -20.52 -2.65
CA ILE A 205 0.84 -19.61 -3.75
C ILE A 205 0.53 -20.47 -4.97
N TYR A 206 -0.64 -20.32 -5.56
CA TYR A 206 -1.03 -20.99 -6.81
C TYR A 206 -0.94 -19.99 -7.95
N MET A 207 -0.25 -20.33 -9.03
CA MET A 207 -0.07 -19.48 -10.20
C MET A 207 -0.50 -20.24 -11.46
N GLY A 208 -1.58 -19.81 -12.09
CA GLY A 208 -1.92 -20.22 -13.45
C GLY A 208 -1.27 -19.26 -14.44
N VAL A 209 -0.42 -19.75 -15.34
CA VAL A 209 0.29 -18.93 -16.32
C VAL A 209 -0.10 -19.35 -17.73
N SER A 210 -0.30 -18.36 -18.59
CA SER A 210 -0.55 -18.53 -20.03
C SER A 210 0.37 -17.63 -20.86
N ARG A 211 0.30 -17.75 -22.19
CA ARG A 211 1.06 -16.87 -23.10
C ARG A 211 0.74 -15.38 -22.93
N HIS A 212 -0.46 -15.05 -22.45
CA HIS A 212 -0.96 -13.66 -22.44
C HIS A 212 -1.12 -13.08 -21.04
N GLY A 213 -0.86 -13.85 -19.98
CA GLY A 213 -1.04 -13.37 -18.62
C GLY A 213 -0.84 -14.46 -17.57
N TYR A 214 -1.19 -14.13 -16.34
CA TYR A 214 -1.20 -15.08 -15.24
C TYR A 214 -2.35 -14.76 -14.29
N VAL A 215 -2.69 -15.71 -13.42
CA VAL A 215 -3.55 -15.50 -12.25
C VAL A 215 -2.88 -16.15 -11.05
N GLY A 216 -2.75 -15.38 -9.98
CA GLY A 216 -2.27 -15.81 -8.69
C GLY A 216 -3.41 -15.99 -7.71
N MET A 217 -3.35 -17.05 -6.91
CA MET A 217 -4.31 -17.34 -5.85
C MET A 217 -3.57 -17.69 -4.56
N VAL A 218 -4.05 -17.16 -3.44
CA VAL A 218 -3.49 -17.47 -2.12
C VAL A 218 -4.58 -17.38 -1.06
N ARG A 219 -4.56 -18.32 -0.10
CA ARG A 219 -5.49 -18.31 1.03
C ARG A 219 -5.01 -17.31 2.09
N LEU A 220 -5.91 -16.44 2.54
CA LEU A 220 -5.64 -15.38 3.51
C LEU A 220 -5.87 -15.84 4.95
N GLU A 221 -5.53 -14.97 5.90
CA GLU A 221 -5.64 -15.19 7.35
C GLU A 221 -7.06 -15.43 7.86
N ASP A 222 -8.08 -15.04 7.10
CA ASP A 222 -9.50 -15.25 7.40
C ASP A 222 -10.10 -16.48 6.68
N GLY A 223 -9.28 -17.23 5.93
CA GLY A 223 -9.69 -18.40 5.17
C GLY A 223 -10.23 -18.10 3.77
N SER A 224 -10.40 -16.83 3.40
CA SER A 224 -10.78 -16.43 2.05
C SER A 224 -9.67 -16.72 1.03
N LEU A 225 -10.04 -16.81 -0.25
CA LEU A 225 -9.08 -16.94 -1.35
C LEU A 225 -8.93 -15.61 -2.07
N ASN A 226 -7.75 -15.00 -1.99
CA ASN A 226 -7.40 -13.86 -2.83
C ASN A 226 -7.05 -14.36 -4.23
N VAL A 227 -7.67 -13.77 -5.25
CA VAL A 227 -7.42 -14.07 -6.67
C VAL A 227 -7.00 -12.78 -7.36
N ALA A 228 -5.84 -12.76 -8.02
CA ALA A 228 -5.33 -11.59 -8.72
C ALA A 228 -4.61 -11.98 -10.02
N ALA A 229 -4.99 -11.36 -11.13
CA ALA A 229 -4.37 -11.50 -12.45
C ALA A 229 -3.71 -10.18 -12.87
#